data_AF-A0AAD4QU15-F1
#
_entry.id   AF-A0AAD4QU15-F1
#
_cell.length_a   1.000
_cell.length_b   1.000
_cell.length_c   1.000
_cell.angle_alpha   90.00
_cell.angle_beta   90.00
_cell.angle_gamma   90.00
#
_symmetry.space_group_name_H-M   'P 1'
#
loop_
_entity.id
_entity.type
_entity.pdbx_description
1 polymer ?
#
loop_
_entity_poly.entity_id
_entity_poly.type
_entity_poly.pdbx_seq_one_letter_code
_entity_poly.pdbx_strand_id
1 'polypeptide(L)'
;MEEDFDPVMQAKFNEKLSDFVAKKRFICLPNEATYDSILAALIKSKNGSKLERHEWNYVQRHLVFYTDFMIREEDQLNRLHFLREQEREGARKQQKRQAEQMLQESAKRNAPISVGQTVRIPIPSVDRAKTDPRNLLGVVMEEEDGFYRIGTDHGILSQQYSRNQIEPSSSQFVSKENVPDKEISLRTAVGADLLSGGQGHKHCNCLQGCKTGKCNCRSLGRLCNSRCHNSTSCKNK
;
A
#
# COMPACT_ATOMS: atom_id res chain seq x y z
N MET A 1 -17.98 -46.27 -58.03
CA MET A 1 -18.42 -46.66 -56.68
C MET A 1 -17.96 -45.57 -55.74
N GLU A 2 -18.86 -44.65 -55.41
CA GLU A 2 -18.64 -43.70 -54.32
C GLU A 2 -18.74 -44.49 -53.02
N GLU A 3 -17.60 -44.69 -52.35
CA GLU A 3 -17.60 -45.20 -50.99
C GLU A 3 -18.02 -44.05 -50.07
N ASP A 4 -19.26 -44.12 -49.59
CA ASP A 4 -19.76 -43.26 -48.53
C ASP A 4 -18.87 -43.37 -47.29
N PHE A 5 -18.38 -42.22 -46.83
CA PHE A 5 -17.44 -42.12 -45.72
C PHE A 5 -18.18 -42.04 -44.38
N ASP A 6 -17.61 -42.65 -43.35
CA ASP A 6 -18.24 -42.93 -42.05
C ASP A 6 -18.78 -41.66 -41.35
N PRO A 7 -20.11 -41.54 -41.15
CA PRO A 7 -20.73 -40.37 -40.51
C PRO A 7 -20.25 -40.13 -39.07
N VAL A 8 -19.69 -41.15 -38.40
CA VAL A 8 -19.12 -41.02 -37.04
C VAL A 8 -17.84 -40.17 -37.04
N MET A 9 -17.01 -40.29 -38.09
CA MET A 9 -15.80 -39.48 -38.25
C MET A 9 -16.14 -38.02 -38.53
N GLN A 10 -17.19 -37.77 -39.31
CA GLN A 10 -17.66 -36.42 -39.62
C GLN A 10 -18.28 -35.72 -38.41
N ALA A 11 -18.99 -36.46 -37.55
CA ALA A 11 -19.53 -35.93 -36.29
C ALA A 11 -18.40 -35.51 -35.31
N LYS A 12 -17.38 -36.35 -35.13
CA LYS A 12 -16.22 -36.05 -34.25
C LYS A 12 -15.41 -34.83 -34.73
N PHE A 13 -15.34 -34.64 -36.05
CA PHE A 13 -14.71 -33.47 -36.65
C PHE A 13 -15.49 -32.19 -36.36
N ASN A 14 -16.82 -32.22 -36.51
CA ASN A 14 -17.70 -31.09 -36.22
C ASN A 14 -17.69 -30.71 -34.73
N GLU A 15 -17.59 -31.69 -33.83
CA GLU A 15 -17.47 -31.45 -32.38
C GLU A 15 -16.17 -30.71 -32.03
N LYS A 16 -15.02 -31.20 -32.51
CA LYS A 16 -13.71 -30.55 -32.32
C LYS A 16 -13.63 -29.15 -32.93
N LEU A 17 -14.29 -28.94 -34.07
CA LEU A 17 -14.40 -27.63 -34.71
C LEU A 17 -15.30 -26.66 -33.93
N SER A 18 -16.38 -27.15 -33.33
CA SER A 18 -17.28 -26.31 -32.54
C SER A 18 -16.58 -25.77 -31.28
N ASP A 19 -15.75 -26.59 -30.64
CA ASP A 19 -14.95 -26.20 -29.47
C ASP A 19 -13.84 -25.20 -29.83
N PHE A 20 -13.25 -25.33 -31.04
CA PHE A 20 -12.29 -24.38 -31.59
C PHE A 20 -12.92 -23.01 -31.86
N VAL A 21 -14.11 -22.96 -32.46
CA VAL A 21 -14.85 -21.71 -32.73
C VAL A 21 -15.36 -21.07 -31.43
N ALA A 22 -15.82 -21.88 -30.46
CA ALA A 22 -16.35 -21.40 -29.19
C ALA A 22 -15.27 -20.72 -28.30
N LYS A 23 -14.03 -21.21 -28.33
CA LYS A 23 -12.91 -20.64 -27.55
C LYS A 23 -12.37 -19.30 -28.09
N LYS A 24 -12.89 -18.79 -29.22
CA LYS A 24 -12.62 -17.44 -29.78
C LYS A 24 -11.14 -16.98 -29.73
N ARG A 25 -10.18 -17.89 -29.86
CA ARG A 25 -8.75 -17.53 -29.99
C ARG A 25 -8.37 -17.44 -31.47
N PHE A 26 -8.79 -16.35 -32.11
CA PHE A 26 -8.29 -15.95 -33.42
C PHE A 26 -6.88 -15.37 -33.22
N ILE A 27 -5.86 -16.21 -33.29
CA ILE A 27 -4.47 -15.75 -33.40
C ILE A 27 -3.86 -16.40 -34.65
N CYS A 28 -3.20 -15.54 -35.40
CA CYS A 28 -2.70 -15.66 -36.76
C CYS A 28 -2.21 -17.06 -37.13
N LEU A 29 -2.75 -17.59 -38.24
CA LEU A 29 -2.18 -18.74 -38.90
C LEU A 29 -0.81 -18.40 -39.49
N PRO A 30 0.18 -19.31 -39.39
CA PRO A 30 1.55 -19.10 -39.84
C PRO A 30 1.67 -18.99 -41.36
N ASN A 31 0.58 -19.21 -42.11
CA ASN A 31 0.47 -18.94 -43.53
C ASN A 31 -0.98 -18.54 -43.86
N GLU A 32 -1.21 -17.30 -44.32
CA GLU A 32 -2.55 -16.81 -44.73
C GLU A 32 -3.22 -17.77 -45.73
N ALA A 33 -2.45 -18.32 -46.67
CA ALA A 33 -2.93 -19.29 -47.65
C ALA A 33 -3.49 -20.59 -47.04
N THR A 34 -2.94 -21.08 -45.92
CA THR A 34 -3.44 -22.30 -45.25
C THR A 34 -4.71 -22.05 -44.45
N TYR A 35 -4.88 -20.84 -43.89
CA TYR A 35 -6.11 -20.43 -43.23
C TYR A 35 -7.26 -20.31 -44.22
N ASP A 36 -7.04 -19.59 -45.31
CA ASP A 36 -8.04 -19.35 -46.34
C ASP A 36 -8.53 -20.66 -46.95
N SER A 37 -7.63 -21.63 -47.13
CA SER A 37 -7.96 -22.98 -47.59
C SER A 37 -8.85 -23.75 -46.60
N ILE A 38 -8.54 -23.69 -45.30
CA ILE A 38 -9.33 -24.37 -44.25
C ILE A 38 -10.67 -23.65 -44.05
N LEU A 39 -10.70 -22.31 -44.06
CA LEU A 39 -11.92 -21.49 -44.00
C LEU A 39 -12.84 -21.74 -45.20
N ALA A 40 -12.29 -21.80 -46.42
CA ALA A 40 -13.05 -22.10 -47.62
C ALA A 40 -13.66 -23.51 -47.56
N ALA A 41 -12.91 -24.50 -47.06
CA ALA A 41 -13.44 -25.83 -46.82
C ALA A 41 -14.54 -25.85 -45.75
N LEU A 42 -14.40 -25.09 -44.66
CA LEU A 42 -15.42 -24.94 -43.62
C LEU A 42 -16.70 -24.28 -44.14
N ILE A 43 -16.58 -23.26 -44.99
CA ILE A 43 -17.70 -22.57 -45.65
C ILE A 43 -18.42 -23.51 -46.61
N LYS A 44 -17.69 -24.28 -47.44
CA LYS A 44 -18.25 -25.32 -48.31
C LYS A 44 -19.03 -26.37 -47.51
N SER A 45 -18.47 -26.86 -46.41
CA SER A 45 -19.15 -27.84 -45.55
C SER A 45 -20.42 -27.28 -44.87
N LYS A 46 -20.40 -26.01 -44.41
CA LYS A 46 -21.59 -25.35 -43.83
C LYS A 46 -22.70 -25.12 -44.85
N ASN A 47 -22.34 -24.88 -46.10
CA ASN A 47 -23.28 -24.68 -47.20
C ASN A 47 -23.77 -26.00 -47.83
N GLY A 48 -23.46 -27.16 -47.23
CA GLY A 48 -23.93 -28.48 -47.68
C GLY A 48 -23.17 -29.06 -48.88
N SER A 49 -22.04 -28.46 -49.28
CA SER A 49 -21.21 -28.96 -50.38
C SER A 49 -20.31 -30.11 -49.90
N LYS A 50 -20.28 -31.25 -50.60
CA LYS A 50 -19.35 -32.36 -50.31
C LYS A 50 -17.92 -31.93 -50.66
N LEU A 51 -17.00 -32.07 -49.71
CA LEU A 51 -15.56 -31.90 -49.89
C LEU A 51 -14.95 -33.17 -50.49
N GLU A 52 -13.98 -33.03 -51.39
CA GLU A 52 -13.29 -34.20 -51.96
C GLU A 52 -12.33 -34.85 -50.94
N ARG A 53 -12.03 -36.15 -51.12
CA ARG A 53 -11.19 -36.94 -50.20
C ARG A 53 -9.80 -36.32 -49.97
N HIS A 54 -9.24 -35.66 -50.99
CA HIS A 54 -7.94 -34.99 -50.90
C HIS A 54 -8.01 -33.67 -50.10
N GLU A 55 -9.08 -32.88 -50.26
CA GLU A 55 -9.35 -31.68 -49.47
C GLU A 55 -9.58 -32.05 -47.98
N TRP A 56 -10.29 -33.15 -47.72
CA TRP A 56 -10.49 -33.69 -46.37
C TRP A 56 -9.19 -34.10 -45.67
N ASN A 57 -8.34 -34.88 -46.35
CA ASN A 57 -7.05 -35.29 -45.79
C ASN A 57 -6.13 -34.10 -45.52
N TYR A 58 -6.19 -33.07 -46.36
CA TYR A 58 -5.46 -31.82 -46.18
C TYR A 58 -5.95 -31.06 -44.94
N VAL A 59 -7.26 -30.81 -44.84
CA VAL A 59 -7.86 -30.11 -43.69
C VAL A 59 -7.63 -30.88 -42.40
N GLN A 60 -7.78 -32.20 -42.39
CA GLN A 60 -7.63 -33.02 -41.19
C GLN A 60 -6.17 -33.03 -40.70
N ARG A 61 -5.18 -33.17 -41.59
CA ARG A 61 -3.76 -33.06 -41.21
C ARG A 61 -3.42 -31.69 -40.66
N HIS A 62 -3.82 -30.62 -41.36
CA HIS A 62 -3.47 -29.27 -40.93
C HIS A 62 -4.20 -28.84 -39.66
N LEU A 63 -5.47 -29.23 -39.47
CA LEU A 63 -6.23 -28.95 -38.25
C LEU A 63 -5.63 -29.65 -37.03
N VAL A 64 -5.21 -30.92 -37.15
CA VAL A 64 -4.56 -31.65 -36.04
C VAL A 64 -3.23 -31.01 -35.67
N PHE A 65 -2.40 -30.66 -36.66
CA PHE A 65 -1.16 -29.91 -36.41
C PHE A 65 -1.42 -28.58 -35.70
N TYR A 66 -2.50 -27.88 -36.07
CA TYR A 66 -2.88 -26.62 -35.47
C TYR A 66 -3.36 -26.78 -34.03
N THR A 67 -4.22 -27.76 -33.75
CA THR A 67 -4.69 -28.03 -32.40
C THR A 67 -3.54 -28.45 -31.48
N ASP A 68 -2.61 -29.28 -31.97
CA ASP A 68 -1.44 -29.71 -31.19
C ASP A 68 -0.43 -28.58 -30.95
N PHE A 69 -0.34 -27.61 -31.88
CA PHE A 69 0.45 -26.40 -31.69
C PHE A 69 -0.17 -25.50 -30.61
N MET A 70 -1.47 -25.22 -30.72
CA MET A 70 -2.20 -24.36 -29.77
C MET A 70 -2.23 -24.96 -28.35
N ILE A 71 -2.44 -26.28 -28.23
CA ILE A 71 -2.40 -26.99 -26.95
C ILE A 71 -1.00 -26.85 -26.31
N ARG A 72 0.07 -26.94 -27.10
CA ARG A 72 1.45 -26.75 -26.60
C ARG A 72 1.71 -25.35 -26.08
N GLU A 73 1.23 -24.31 -26.77
CA GLU A 73 1.37 -22.92 -26.30
C GLU A 73 0.57 -22.64 -25.02
N GLU A 74 -0.66 -23.15 -24.94
CA GLU A 74 -1.48 -23.02 -23.73
C GLU A 74 -0.85 -23.74 -22.54
N ASP A 75 -0.30 -24.93 -22.76
CA ASP A 75 0.48 -25.66 -21.76
C ASP A 75 1.72 -24.87 -21.30
N GLN A 76 2.43 -24.19 -22.21
CA GLN A 76 3.55 -23.33 -21.85
C GLN A 76 3.11 -22.12 -21.01
N LEU A 77 2.01 -21.47 -21.40
CA LEU A 77 1.44 -20.35 -20.65
C LEU A 77 0.97 -20.78 -19.25
N ASN A 78 0.33 -21.94 -19.14
CA ASN A 78 -0.11 -22.52 -17.88
C ASN A 78 1.07 -22.88 -16.98
N ARG A 79 2.14 -23.48 -17.53
CA ARG A 79 3.40 -23.71 -16.79
C ARG A 79 4.01 -22.41 -16.27
N LEU A 80 4.05 -21.36 -17.09
CA LEU A 80 4.54 -20.05 -16.67
C LEU A 80 3.65 -19.39 -15.60
N HIS A 81 2.33 -19.57 -15.68
CA HIS A 81 1.40 -19.10 -14.64
C HIS A 81 1.61 -19.83 -13.32
N PHE A 82 1.76 -21.15 -13.37
CA PHE A 82 2.02 -21.98 -12.21
C PHE A 82 3.32 -21.60 -11.51
N LEU A 83 4.42 -21.42 -12.26
CA LEU A 83 5.70 -20.96 -11.72
C LEU A 83 5.59 -19.59 -11.05
N ARG A 84 4.92 -18.63 -11.70
CA ARG A 84 4.67 -17.30 -11.12
C ARG A 84 3.88 -17.37 -9.82
N GLU A 85 2.89 -18.26 -9.73
CA GLU A 85 2.12 -18.41 -8.50
C GLU A 85 2.93 -19.07 -7.38
N GLN A 86 3.80 -20.03 -7.70
CA GLN A 86 4.75 -20.58 -6.72
C GLN A 86 5.72 -19.51 -6.21
N GLU A 87 6.29 -18.69 -7.08
CA GLU A 87 7.17 -17.59 -6.69
C GLU A 87 6.45 -16.58 -5.79
N ARG A 88 5.21 -16.21 -6.14
CA ARG A 88 4.37 -15.31 -5.32
C ARG A 88 4.08 -15.91 -3.96
N GLU A 89 3.74 -17.19 -3.89
CA GLU A 89 3.48 -17.87 -2.62
C GLU A 89 4.75 -17.97 -1.77
N GLY A 90 5.90 -18.25 -2.38
CA GLY A 90 7.20 -18.21 -1.73
C GLY A 90 7.53 -16.82 -1.17
N ALA A 91 7.33 -15.76 -1.97
CA ALA A 91 7.52 -14.38 -1.53
C ALA A 91 6.58 -14.01 -0.37
N ARG A 92 5.29 -14.39 -0.44
CA ARG A 92 4.31 -14.18 0.65
C ARG A 92 4.74 -14.86 1.94
N LYS A 93 5.18 -16.12 1.88
CA LYS A 93 5.67 -16.86 3.05
C LYS A 93 6.88 -16.19 3.67
N GLN A 94 7.83 -15.75 2.85
CA GLN A 94 9.01 -15.06 3.33
C GLN A 94 8.66 -13.71 3.97
N GLN A 95 7.74 -12.94 3.37
CA GLN A 95 7.25 -11.68 3.93
C GLN A 95 6.58 -11.90 5.29
N LYS A 96 5.73 -12.93 5.43
CA LYS A 96 5.11 -13.30 6.71
C LYS A 96 6.17 -13.63 7.77
N ARG A 97 7.14 -14.46 7.43
CA ARG A 97 8.25 -14.83 8.34
C ARG A 97 9.05 -13.61 8.79
N GLN A 98 9.34 -12.70 7.86
CA GLN A 98 10.05 -11.45 8.18
C GLN A 98 9.22 -10.55 9.09
N ALA A 99 7.91 -10.41 8.83
CA ALA A 99 7.01 -9.64 9.69
C ALA A 99 6.95 -10.21 11.12
N GLU A 100 6.84 -11.54 11.26
CA GLU A 100 6.87 -12.22 12.56
C GLU A 100 8.20 -11.98 13.30
N GLN A 101 9.34 -12.08 12.61
CA GLN A 101 10.66 -11.79 13.19
C GLN A 101 10.76 -10.33 13.66
N MET A 102 10.29 -9.38 12.85
CA MET A 102 10.27 -7.95 13.20
C MET A 102 9.41 -7.68 14.45
N LEU A 103 8.24 -8.34 14.57
CA LEU A 103 7.38 -8.22 15.75
C LEU A 103 8.05 -8.77 17.01
N GLN A 104 8.67 -9.95 16.92
CA GLN A 104 9.41 -10.56 18.03
C GLN A 104 10.59 -9.69 18.48
N GLU A 105 11.36 -9.15 17.55
CA GLU A 105 12.45 -8.23 17.87
C GLU A 105 11.95 -6.93 18.49
N SER A 106 10.84 -6.38 17.98
CA SER A 106 10.23 -5.19 18.53
C SER A 106 9.78 -5.41 19.98
N ALA A 107 9.13 -6.54 20.28
CA ALA A 107 8.71 -6.91 21.63
C ALA A 107 9.89 -7.09 22.59
N LYS A 108 11.01 -7.63 22.10
CA LYS A 108 12.25 -7.76 22.91
C LYS A 108 12.88 -6.41 23.23
N ARG A 109 12.91 -5.48 22.27
CA ARG A 109 13.47 -4.12 22.46
C ARG A 109 12.58 -3.26 23.34
N ASN A 110 11.26 -3.43 23.22
CA ASN A 110 10.27 -2.57 23.84
C ASN A 110 9.44 -3.37 24.85
N ALA A 111 10.00 -3.55 26.06
CA ALA A 111 9.30 -4.20 27.16
C ALA A 111 7.98 -3.46 27.48
N PRO A 112 6.87 -4.16 27.76
CA PRO A 112 5.57 -3.54 28.04
C PRO A 112 5.65 -2.59 29.24
N ILE A 113 4.77 -1.58 29.25
CA ILE A 113 4.70 -0.57 30.31
C ILE A 113 3.46 -0.84 31.15
N SER A 114 3.62 -0.93 32.46
CA SER A 114 2.48 -1.14 33.37
C SER A 114 1.65 0.14 33.52
N VAL A 115 0.33 -0.02 33.65
CA VAL A 115 -0.58 1.06 34.03
C VAL A 115 -0.15 1.69 35.36
N GLY A 116 -0.18 3.02 35.44
CA GLY A 116 0.29 3.80 36.59
C GLY A 116 1.78 4.13 36.57
N GLN A 117 2.55 3.61 35.60
CA GLN A 117 3.96 3.96 35.45
C GLN A 117 4.14 5.33 34.78
N THR A 118 5.13 6.10 35.24
CA THR A 118 5.52 7.35 34.58
C THR A 118 6.33 7.07 33.32
N VAL A 119 6.00 7.78 32.24
CA VAL A 119 6.61 7.69 30.91
C VAL A 119 7.06 9.07 30.45
N ARG A 120 8.01 9.07 29.51
CA ARG A 120 8.55 10.24 28.81
C ARG A 120 8.05 10.22 27.38
N ILE A 121 7.43 11.32 26.97
CA ILE A 121 6.93 11.52 25.61
C ILE A 121 7.84 12.54 24.91
N PRO A 122 8.47 12.20 23.78
CA PRO A 122 9.32 13.13 23.06
C PRO A 122 8.50 14.28 22.46
N ILE A 123 8.95 15.52 22.73
CA ILE A 123 8.31 16.73 22.21
C ILE A 123 8.92 17.05 20.83
N PRO A 124 8.08 17.25 19.79
CA PRO A 124 8.56 17.60 18.47
C PRO A 124 9.26 18.98 18.49
N SER A 125 10.27 19.15 17.65
CA SER A 125 11.11 20.37 17.65
C SER A 125 10.34 21.66 17.36
N VAL A 126 9.20 21.58 16.67
CA VAL A 126 8.32 22.73 16.38
C VAL A 126 7.62 23.26 17.61
N ASP A 127 7.29 22.38 18.56
CA ASP A 127 6.59 22.70 19.80
C ASP A 127 7.57 22.86 20.98
N ARG A 128 8.88 22.96 20.69
CA ARG A 128 9.95 23.03 21.69
C ARG A 128 10.84 24.24 21.47
N ALA A 129 10.99 25.12 22.47
CA ALA A 129 12.02 26.15 22.47
C ALA A 129 13.41 25.57 22.74
N LYS A 130 14.48 26.36 22.55
CA LYS A 130 15.86 25.86 22.72
C LYS A 130 16.17 25.49 24.18
N THR A 131 15.52 26.16 25.13
CA THR A 131 15.66 25.99 26.58
C THR A 131 14.73 24.92 27.14
N ASP A 132 13.74 24.49 26.36
CA ASP A 132 12.71 23.58 26.81
C ASP A 132 13.23 22.14 26.88
N PRO A 133 12.72 21.33 27.83
CA PRO A 133 13.07 19.92 27.92
C PRO A 133 12.67 19.18 26.65
N ARG A 134 13.40 18.09 26.35
CA ARG A 134 13.13 17.30 25.14
C ARG A 134 11.88 16.46 25.24
N ASN A 135 11.48 16.11 26.46
CA ASN A 135 10.43 15.15 26.74
C ASN A 135 9.43 15.76 27.74
N LEU A 136 8.17 15.44 27.55
CA LEU A 136 7.07 15.66 28.47
C LEU A 136 6.94 14.44 29.40
N LEU A 137 6.64 14.65 30.67
CA LEU A 137 6.35 13.56 31.60
C LEU A 137 4.84 13.31 31.63
N GLY A 138 4.45 12.03 31.73
CA GLY A 138 3.07 11.63 31.92
C GLY A 138 2.97 10.25 32.57
N VAL A 139 1.79 9.86 32.97
CA VAL A 139 1.48 8.55 33.57
C VAL A 139 0.58 7.74 32.65
N VAL A 140 0.83 6.44 32.56
CA VAL A 140 -0.05 5.53 31.79
C VAL A 140 -1.36 5.36 32.54
N MET A 141 -2.46 5.79 31.92
CA MET A 141 -3.80 5.68 32.48
C MET A 141 -4.41 4.31 32.19
N GLU A 142 -4.33 3.90 30.93
CA GLU A 142 -4.95 2.70 30.37
C GLU A 142 -4.11 2.19 29.18
N GLU A 143 -4.21 0.89 28.91
CA GLU A 143 -3.63 0.21 27.74
C GLU A 143 -4.77 -0.50 27.00
N GLU A 144 -4.94 -0.20 25.71
CA GLU A 144 -5.96 -0.78 24.84
C GLU A 144 -5.31 -1.15 23.49
N ASP A 145 -5.41 -2.42 23.09
CA ASP A 145 -4.89 -2.94 21.82
C ASP A 145 -3.42 -2.56 21.50
N GLY A 146 -2.56 -2.45 22.53
CA GLY A 146 -1.14 -2.08 22.38
C GLY A 146 -0.88 -0.58 22.25
N PHE A 147 -1.91 0.24 22.44
CA PHE A 147 -1.83 1.69 22.57
C PHE A 147 -2.05 2.12 24.01
N TYR A 148 -1.33 3.16 24.42
CA TYR A 148 -1.35 3.70 25.77
C TYR A 148 -2.05 5.06 25.79
N ARG A 149 -3.03 5.21 26.68
CA ARG A 149 -3.59 6.52 27.05
C ARG A 149 -2.73 7.12 28.14
N ILE A 150 -2.25 8.35 27.93
CA ILE A 150 -1.32 9.00 28.86
C ILE A 150 -1.98 10.23 29.47
N GLY A 151 -1.88 10.34 30.80
CA GLY A 151 -2.27 11.50 31.58
C GLY A 151 -1.05 12.35 31.92
N THR A 152 -1.19 13.66 31.92
CA THR A 152 -0.21 14.62 32.46
C THR A 152 -0.86 15.43 33.57
N ASP A 153 -0.06 16.23 34.28
CA ASP A 153 -0.56 17.10 35.37
C ASP A 153 -1.61 18.12 34.90
N HIS A 154 -1.74 18.31 33.58
CA HIS A 154 -2.66 19.26 32.97
C HIS A 154 -3.91 18.62 32.33
N GLY A 155 -3.91 17.29 32.14
CA GLY A 155 -5.02 16.57 31.54
C GLY A 155 -4.60 15.28 30.84
N ILE A 156 -5.58 14.60 30.25
CA ILE A 156 -5.39 13.37 29.47
C ILE A 156 -5.06 13.74 28.03
N LEU A 157 -4.01 13.15 27.47
CA LEU A 157 -3.64 13.40 26.08
C LEU A 157 -4.69 12.78 25.14
N SER A 158 -5.16 13.59 24.18
CA SER A 158 -6.14 13.18 23.16
C SER A 158 -5.61 12.09 22.23
N GLN A 159 -4.29 12.05 22.03
CA GLN A 159 -3.62 11.07 21.21
C GLN A 159 -3.21 9.87 22.07
N GLN A 160 -3.49 8.67 21.57
CA GLN A 160 -2.91 7.43 22.12
C GLN A 160 -1.52 7.18 21.56
N TYR A 161 -0.66 6.56 22.36
CA TYR A 161 0.74 6.34 22.00
C TYR A 161 1.04 4.86 21.85
N SER A 162 1.76 4.51 20.79
CA SER A 162 2.31 3.18 20.66
C SER A 162 3.56 3.04 21.53
N ARG A 163 3.90 1.80 21.91
CA ARG A 163 5.01 1.53 22.82
C ARG A 163 6.34 2.19 22.43
N ASN A 164 6.65 2.23 21.14
CA ASN A 164 7.89 2.81 20.59
C ASN A 164 7.94 4.34 20.60
N GLN A 165 6.83 5.02 20.86
CA GLN A 165 6.76 6.48 20.91
C GLN A 165 7.03 7.03 22.32
N ILE A 166 7.06 6.17 23.33
CA ILE A 166 7.23 6.54 24.73
C ILE A 166 8.35 5.75 25.40
N GLU A 167 9.00 6.38 26.37
CA GLU A 167 10.05 5.75 27.16
C GLU A 167 9.62 5.62 28.62
N PRO A 168 9.69 4.43 29.23
CA PRO A 168 9.40 4.29 30.65
C PRO A 168 10.42 5.07 31.49
N SER A 169 9.94 5.75 32.53
CA SER A 169 10.81 6.38 33.52
C SER A 169 11.13 5.42 34.66
N SER A 170 12.34 5.53 35.18
CA SER A 170 12.80 4.77 36.37
C SER A 170 12.17 5.26 37.66
N SER A 171 11.67 6.49 37.67
CA SER A 171 11.12 7.16 38.83
C SER A 171 9.70 7.60 38.55
N GLN A 172 8.85 7.54 39.58
CA GLN A 172 7.46 7.96 39.50
C GLN A 172 7.39 9.46 39.79
N PHE A 173 7.04 10.26 38.78
CA PHE A 173 6.93 11.73 38.90
C PHE A 173 5.47 12.20 38.92
N VAL A 174 4.60 11.48 38.20
CA VAL A 174 3.18 11.78 38.06
C VAL A 174 2.39 10.58 38.54
N SER A 175 1.42 10.81 39.42
CA SER A 175 0.48 9.80 39.91
C SER A 175 -0.85 9.87 39.16
N LYS A 176 -1.57 8.75 39.10
CA LYS A 176 -2.82 8.64 38.32
C LYS A 176 -3.93 9.54 38.87
N GLU A 177 -3.91 9.78 40.17
CA GLU A 177 -4.93 10.52 40.92
C GLU A 177 -4.82 12.04 40.71
N ASN A 178 -3.62 12.52 40.34
CA ASN A 178 -3.37 13.94 40.14
C ASN A 178 -3.72 14.43 38.73
N VAL A 179 -4.07 13.51 37.81
CA VAL A 179 -4.38 13.83 36.42
C VAL A 179 -5.81 14.40 36.33
N PRO A 180 -6.00 15.63 35.84
CA PRO A 180 -7.33 16.17 35.59
C PRO A 180 -8.06 15.38 34.50
N ASP A 181 -9.36 15.13 34.70
CA ASP A 181 -10.21 14.49 33.69
C ASP A 181 -10.63 15.50 32.61
N LYS A 182 -9.63 15.95 31.85
CA LYS A 182 -9.78 16.90 30.74
C LYS A 182 -8.91 16.45 29.58
N GLU A 183 -9.51 16.29 28.42
CA GLU A 183 -8.78 15.95 27.21
C GLU A 183 -8.02 17.17 26.67
N ILE A 184 -6.72 17.00 26.44
CA ILE A 184 -5.82 18.05 25.94
C ILE A 184 -4.88 17.51 24.85
N SER A 185 -4.46 18.39 23.94
CA SER A 185 -3.45 18.01 22.94
C SER A 185 -2.04 18.02 23.56
N LEU A 186 -1.10 17.28 22.95
CA LEU A 186 0.33 17.31 23.35
C LEU A 186 0.87 18.74 23.37
N ARG A 187 0.54 19.56 22.36
CA ARG A 187 0.96 20.96 22.30
C ARG A 187 0.42 21.79 23.46
N THR A 188 -0.84 21.56 23.85
CA THR A 188 -1.46 22.26 24.96
C THR A 188 -0.82 21.86 26.29
N ALA A 189 -0.54 20.57 26.47
CA ALA A 189 0.18 20.07 27.65
C ALA A 189 1.58 20.70 27.76
N VAL A 190 2.36 20.64 26.68
CA VAL A 190 3.69 21.26 26.59
C VAL A 190 3.63 22.77 26.81
N GLY A 191 2.61 23.45 26.28
CA GLY A 191 2.44 24.88 26.48
C GLY A 191 2.08 25.29 27.91
N ALA A 192 1.43 24.40 28.66
CA ALA A 192 1.09 24.62 30.06
C ALA A 192 2.25 24.25 31.00
N ASP A 193 2.99 23.18 30.72
CA ASP A 193 4.11 22.71 31.53
C ASP A 193 5.35 23.62 31.40
N LEU A 194 5.51 24.26 30.25
CA LEU A 194 6.72 25.01 29.93
C LEU A 194 6.50 26.52 30.02
N LEU A 195 7.41 27.19 30.73
CA LEU A 195 7.46 28.66 30.86
C LEU A 195 7.47 29.39 29.51
N SER A 196 7.98 28.75 28.47
CA SER A 196 8.07 29.29 27.09
C SER A 196 6.72 29.24 26.33
N GLY A 197 5.69 28.56 26.86
CA GLY A 197 4.39 28.43 26.21
C GLY A 197 4.37 27.48 25.00
N GLY A 198 5.35 26.56 24.88
CA GLY A 198 5.31 25.41 23.97
C GLY A 198 5.33 25.69 22.46
N GLN A 199 5.57 26.93 22.03
CA GLN A 199 5.85 27.24 20.63
C GLN A 199 7.14 28.04 20.57
N GLY A 200 8.23 27.35 20.24
CA GLY A 200 9.61 27.88 20.32
C GLY A 200 9.79 29.27 19.72
N HIS A 201 10.28 29.38 18.48
CA HIS A 201 10.47 30.69 17.85
C HIS A 201 9.26 31.05 16.98
N LYS A 202 8.43 32.00 17.44
CA LYS A 202 7.31 32.50 16.65
C LYS A 202 7.82 33.41 15.51
N HIS A 203 7.63 32.98 14.27
CA HIS A 203 8.01 33.73 13.06
C HIS A 203 6.79 34.36 12.39
N CYS A 204 7.00 35.34 11.52
CA CYS A 204 5.95 35.86 10.64
C CYS A 204 5.99 35.15 9.28
N ASN A 205 4.82 34.96 8.67
CA ASN A 205 4.69 34.38 7.32
C ASN A 205 4.81 35.45 6.23
N CYS A 206 5.52 36.55 6.50
CA CYS A 206 5.61 37.66 5.57
C CYS A 206 6.62 37.35 4.46
N LEU A 207 6.19 37.47 3.21
CA LEU A 207 7.08 37.38 2.04
C LEU A 207 7.81 38.69 1.73
N GLN A 208 7.28 39.80 2.24
CA GLN A 208 7.75 41.16 1.98
C GLN A 208 8.23 41.84 3.28
N GLY A 209 8.90 42.98 3.16
CA GLY A 209 9.37 43.74 4.33
C GLY A 209 8.20 44.15 5.24
N CYS A 210 8.18 43.62 6.47
CA CYS A 210 7.12 43.72 7.49
C CYS A 210 6.71 45.14 7.90
N LYS A 211 6.06 45.89 7.01
CA LYS A 211 5.67 47.30 7.22
C LYS A 211 4.29 47.47 7.83
N THR A 212 3.37 46.54 7.58
CA THR A 212 1.96 46.68 7.97
C THR A 212 1.62 45.76 9.14
N GLY A 213 0.50 46.05 9.81
CA GLY A 213 -0.06 45.19 10.87
C GLY A 213 -0.47 43.79 10.40
N LYS A 214 -0.35 43.47 9.10
CA LYS A 214 -0.49 42.12 8.55
C LYS A 214 0.65 41.18 8.95
N CYS A 215 1.76 41.73 9.46
CA CYS A 215 2.84 40.95 10.02
C CYS A 215 2.50 40.47 11.43
N ASN A 216 2.49 39.16 11.65
CA ASN A 216 2.24 38.55 12.97
C ASN A 216 3.22 39.01 14.06
N CYS A 217 4.47 39.34 13.71
CA CYS A 217 5.41 39.87 14.70
C CYS A 217 5.04 41.29 15.10
N ARG A 218 4.75 42.15 14.12
CA ARG A 218 4.39 43.54 14.36
C ARG A 218 3.04 43.69 15.05
N SER A 219 2.04 42.87 14.70
CA SER A 219 0.73 42.88 15.37
C SER A 219 0.80 42.46 16.83
N LEU A 220 1.75 41.59 17.17
CA LEU A 220 2.06 41.18 18.55
C LEU A 220 3.06 42.11 19.25
N GLY A 221 3.41 43.26 18.65
CA GLY A 221 4.32 44.24 19.25
C GLY A 221 5.78 43.77 19.36
N ARG A 222 6.19 42.72 18.63
CA ARG A 222 7.56 42.18 18.65
C ARG A 222 8.31 42.43 17.35
N LEU A 223 9.63 42.49 17.45
CA LEU A 223 10.54 42.61 16.30
C LEU A 223 10.74 41.26 15.60
N CYS A 224 10.88 41.28 14.28
CA CYS A 224 11.20 40.10 13.48
C CYS A 224 12.68 39.76 13.61
N ASN A 225 13.00 38.49 13.86
CA ASN A 225 14.38 38.01 13.90
C ASN A 225 14.82 37.36 12.58
N SER A 226 16.05 36.85 12.57
CA SER A 226 16.64 36.13 11.42
C SER A 226 15.88 34.87 11.00
N ARG A 227 15.05 34.27 11.85
CA ARG A 227 14.19 33.11 11.49
C ARG A 227 12.91 33.51 10.76
N CYS A 228 12.54 34.78 10.76
CA CYS A 228 11.40 35.28 10.00
C CYS A 228 11.75 35.53 8.54
N HIS A 229 13.00 35.95 8.28
CA HIS A 229 13.49 36.31 6.96
C HIS A 229 14.96 35.92 6.87
N ASN A 230 15.30 35.00 5.97
CA ASN A 230 16.68 34.56 5.77
C ASN A 230 17.53 35.61 5.03
N SER A 231 16.95 36.32 4.04
CA SER A 231 17.70 37.24 3.15
C SER A 231 16.96 38.52 2.73
N THR A 232 15.67 38.66 3.03
CA THR A 232 14.87 39.83 2.62
C THR A 232 14.98 41.00 3.60
N SER A 233 14.93 42.23 3.10
CA SER A 233 14.96 43.46 3.91
C SER A 233 13.68 43.60 4.75
N CYS A 234 13.74 43.16 6.01
CA CYS A 234 12.68 43.36 6.98
C CYS A 234 12.74 44.79 7.55
N LYS A 235 11.58 45.47 7.61
CA LYS A 235 11.44 46.81 8.22
C LYS A 235 10.91 46.79 9.66
N ASN A 236 10.75 45.61 10.25
CA ASN A 236 10.37 45.39 11.64
C ASN A 236 11.48 44.56 12.30
N LYS A 237 12.69 45.12 12.37
CA LYS A 237 13.86 44.49 12.99
C LYS A 237 14.13 45.09 14.35
#